data_AF-A0AA46WQX3-F1
#
_entry.id   AF-A0AA46WQX3-F1
#
_cell.length_a   1.000
_cell.length_b   1.000
_cell.length_c   1.000
_cell.angle_alpha   90.00
_cell.angle_beta   90.00
_cell.angle_gamma   90.00
#
_symmetry.space_group_name_H-M   'P 1'
#
loop_
_entity.id
_entity.type
_entity.pdbx_description
1 polymer ?
#
loop_
_entity_poly.entity_id
_entity_poly.type
_entity_poly.pdbx_seq_one_letter_code
_entity_poly.pdbx_strand_id
1 'polypeptide(L)'
;MAATGPIDTSPVRGGTAATIGVEEEFVLVDPRTGDPILRSLDVVEAGRALGIELEVELSPCQVEAATAVCTHPQDLREQLRRSRATAVEAAARAGCRLVAVGTPIFEPPSGAVTGTPRYQRMAQHYRGVADGVICGCHVHIGVDDRDRAARIINYLRPWLPTLLALTANSPIADGRDTGHASWRYLRWGRWPSAGVPPQCASAADYDAAVESLLSTATTVCDRGCTYDN
;
A
#
# COMPACT_ATOMS: atom_id res chain seq x y z
N MET A 1 -1.97 -1.60 -2.65
CA MET A 1 -2.82 -0.41 -2.69
C MET A 1 -4.17 -0.78 -2.09
N ALA A 2 -4.17 -0.83 -0.75
CA ALA A 2 -5.32 -0.98 0.12
C ALA A 2 -6.59 -0.49 -0.56
N ALA A 3 -7.65 -1.28 -0.45
CA ALA A 3 -8.95 -0.64 -0.44
C ALA A 3 -8.92 0.22 0.83
N THR A 4 -8.51 1.49 0.70
CA THR A 4 -8.66 2.44 1.79
C THR A 4 -10.16 2.51 2.03
N GLY A 5 -10.64 1.71 2.98
CA GLY A 5 -11.92 1.87 3.59
C GLY A 5 -12.02 3.34 4.04
N PRO A 6 -13.24 3.87 4.16
CA PRO A 6 -13.41 5.25 4.58
C PRO A 6 -12.59 5.49 5.85
N ILE A 7 -11.62 6.41 5.76
CA ILE A 7 -10.86 6.88 6.92
C ILE A 7 -11.89 7.30 7.95
N ASP A 8 -11.87 6.68 9.12
CA ASP A 8 -12.75 7.09 10.22
C ASP A 8 -12.41 8.55 10.58
N THR A 9 -13.33 9.44 10.25
CA THR A 9 -13.23 10.89 10.52
C THR A 9 -13.85 11.26 11.85
N SER A 10 -14.27 10.27 12.64
CA SER A 10 -14.83 10.51 13.97
C SER A 10 -13.80 11.19 14.86
N PRO A 11 -14.18 12.26 15.58
CA PRO A 11 -13.25 12.96 16.45
C PRO A 11 -12.74 12.02 17.54
N VAL A 12 -11.42 11.84 17.60
CA VAL A 12 -10.73 11.15 18.70
C VAL A 12 -11.02 11.93 19.97
N ARG A 13 -11.95 11.44 20.78
CA ARG A 13 -12.26 12.04 22.08
C ARG A 13 -11.10 11.81 23.04
N GLY A 14 -10.35 12.87 23.32
CA GLY A 14 -9.61 13.08 24.57
C GLY A 14 -8.55 12.02 24.90
N GLY A 15 -7.40 12.09 24.21
CA GLY A 15 -6.18 11.40 24.61
C GLY A 15 -4.96 11.97 23.89
N THR A 16 -3.94 12.40 24.64
CA THR A 16 -2.71 13.07 24.15
C THR A 16 -1.70 12.12 23.48
N ALA A 17 -2.09 10.91 23.10
CA ALA A 17 -1.18 9.90 22.54
C ALA A 17 -1.47 9.70 21.05
N ALA A 18 -0.46 9.89 20.21
CA ALA A 18 -0.52 9.55 18.79
C ALA A 18 -0.82 8.05 18.64
N THR A 19 -1.72 7.70 17.72
CA THR A 19 -2.01 6.31 17.38
C THR A 19 -1.18 5.86 16.18
N ILE A 20 -1.02 4.55 16.02
CA ILE A 20 -0.31 3.94 14.90
C ILE A 20 -1.10 2.79 14.31
N GLY A 21 -1.17 2.72 12.98
CA GLY A 21 -1.67 1.59 12.20
C GLY A 21 -0.68 1.22 11.11
N VAL A 22 -0.63 -0.05 10.72
CA VAL A 22 0.26 -0.52 9.65
C VAL A 22 -0.52 -1.40 8.68
N GLU A 23 -0.33 -1.14 7.39
CA GLU A 23 -0.78 -1.98 6.28
C GLU A 23 0.44 -2.60 5.60
N GLU A 24 0.39 -3.90 5.31
CA GLU A 24 1.45 -4.61 4.59
C GLU A 24 0.88 -5.36 3.40
N GLU A 25 1.42 -5.08 2.23
CA GLU A 25 1.07 -5.75 1.00
C GLU A 25 2.10 -6.84 0.68
N PHE A 26 1.62 -7.97 0.19
CA PHE A 26 2.44 -9.12 -0.13
C PHE A 26 2.15 -9.66 -1.52
N VAL A 27 3.18 -10.21 -2.16
CA VAL A 27 3.04 -10.95 -3.42
C VAL A 27 2.78 -12.43 -3.12
N LEU A 28 1.82 -13.01 -3.84
CA LEU A 28 1.55 -14.43 -3.89
C LEU A 28 2.31 -15.05 -5.06
N VAL A 29 3.12 -16.06 -4.78
CA VAL A 29 3.90 -16.77 -5.80
C VAL A 29 3.72 -18.29 -5.74
N ASP A 30 4.04 -18.95 -6.84
CA ASP A 30 4.17 -20.40 -6.90
C ASP A 30 5.33 -20.85 -6.00
N PRO A 31 5.10 -21.79 -5.06
CA PRO A 31 6.15 -22.25 -4.15
C PRO A 31 7.34 -22.95 -4.84
N ARG A 32 7.15 -23.45 -6.07
CA ARG A 32 8.16 -24.18 -6.85
C ARG A 32 8.89 -23.27 -7.84
N THR A 33 8.18 -22.38 -8.53
CA THR A 33 8.78 -21.56 -9.59
C THR A 33 9.10 -20.14 -9.15
N GLY A 34 8.38 -19.61 -8.16
CA GLY A 34 8.46 -18.20 -7.75
C GLY A 34 7.69 -17.25 -8.67
N ASP A 35 6.95 -17.75 -9.66
CA ASP A 35 6.09 -16.94 -10.53
C ASP A 35 4.88 -16.40 -9.76
N PRO A 36 4.42 -15.17 -10.01
CA PRO A 36 3.18 -14.65 -9.42
C PRO A 36 1.98 -15.54 -9.71
N ILE A 37 1.17 -15.81 -8.68
CA ILE A 37 -0.07 -16.58 -8.79
C ILE A 37 -1.28 -15.69 -8.51
N LEU A 38 -2.28 -15.73 -9.39
CA LEU A 38 -3.52 -14.96 -9.30
C LEU A 38 -4.56 -15.61 -8.36
N ARG A 39 -4.24 -15.74 -7.08
CA ARG A 39 -5.09 -16.41 -6.06
C ARG A 39 -5.43 -15.55 -4.83
N SER A 40 -5.42 -14.23 -4.96
CA SER A 40 -5.75 -13.33 -3.84
C SER A 40 -7.07 -13.67 -3.15
N LEU A 41 -8.13 -13.97 -3.91
CA LEU A 41 -9.44 -14.33 -3.36
C LEU A 41 -9.40 -15.63 -2.53
N ASP A 42 -8.67 -16.65 -2.99
CA ASP A 42 -8.53 -17.91 -2.26
C ASP A 42 -7.78 -17.70 -0.93
N VAL A 43 -6.74 -16.86 -0.96
CA VAL A 43 -5.94 -16.51 0.23
C VAL A 43 -6.76 -15.67 1.21
N VAL A 44 -7.57 -14.72 0.72
CA VAL A 44 -8.48 -13.92 1.56
C VAL A 44 -9.50 -14.81 2.26
N GLU A 45 -10.11 -15.76 1.55
CA GLU A 45 -11.05 -16.69 2.16
C GLU A 45 -10.37 -17.61 3.19
N ALA A 46 -9.17 -18.11 2.89
CA ALA A 46 -8.38 -18.88 3.85
C ALA A 46 -7.98 -18.05 5.09
N GLY A 47 -7.65 -16.77 4.91
CA GLY A 47 -7.37 -15.82 5.98
C GLY A 47 -8.57 -15.61 6.90
N ARG A 48 -9.77 -15.42 6.32
CA ARG A 48 -11.02 -15.32 7.08
C ARG A 48 -11.29 -16.57 7.91
N ALA A 49 -11.09 -17.76 7.33
CA ALA A 49 -11.23 -19.02 8.04
C ALA A 49 -10.20 -19.19 9.19
N LEU A 50 -9.08 -18.48 9.13
CA LEU A 50 -8.03 -18.44 10.16
C LEU A 50 -8.20 -17.28 11.15
N GLY A 51 -9.25 -16.46 11.00
CA GLY A 51 -9.56 -15.36 11.91
C GLY A 51 -8.75 -14.08 11.69
N ILE A 52 -8.22 -13.86 10.48
CA ILE A 52 -7.67 -12.56 10.06
C ILE A 52 -8.43 -12.02 8.87
N GLU A 53 -8.43 -10.71 8.73
CA GLU A 53 -8.95 -10.02 7.55
C GLU A 53 -7.77 -9.71 6.62
N LEU A 54 -7.88 -10.17 5.39
CA LEU A 54 -6.97 -9.84 4.30
C LEU A 54 -7.78 -9.16 3.21
N GLU A 55 -7.18 -8.19 2.54
CA GLU A 55 -7.81 -7.48 1.45
C GLU A 55 -7.21 -7.87 0.10
N VAL A 56 -8.03 -7.72 -0.95
CA VAL A 56 -7.56 -7.86 -2.33
C VAL A 56 -7.04 -6.54 -2.86
N GLU A 57 -6.07 -6.68 -3.74
CA GLU A 57 -5.31 -5.59 -4.30
C GLU A 57 -5.60 -5.36 -5.78
N LEU A 58 -5.03 -4.31 -6.38
CA LEU A 58 -5.19 -4.03 -7.81
C LEU A 58 -4.87 -5.27 -8.65
N SER A 59 -3.77 -5.96 -8.33
CA SER A 59 -3.40 -7.23 -8.94
C SER A 59 -3.94 -8.42 -8.14
N PRO A 60 -4.50 -9.45 -8.82
CA PRO A 60 -4.94 -10.69 -8.16
C PRO A 60 -3.81 -11.55 -7.58
N CYS A 61 -2.54 -11.20 -7.78
CA CYS A 61 -1.40 -11.84 -7.11
C CYS A 61 -0.98 -11.13 -5.82
N GLN A 62 -1.78 -10.22 -5.30
CA GLN A 62 -1.46 -9.47 -4.09
C GLN A 62 -2.56 -9.62 -3.04
N VAL A 63 -2.14 -9.63 -1.79
CA VAL A 63 -3.03 -9.49 -0.63
C VAL A 63 -2.43 -8.46 0.32
N GLU A 64 -3.31 -7.77 1.04
CA GLU A 64 -2.93 -6.81 2.07
C GLU A 64 -3.42 -7.26 3.44
N ALA A 65 -2.63 -6.99 4.47
CA ALA A 65 -3.02 -7.13 5.86
C ALA A 65 -2.89 -5.80 6.60
N ALA A 66 -3.91 -5.41 7.34
CA ALA A 66 -3.93 -4.21 8.16
C ALA A 66 -3.97 -4.53 9.66
N THR A 67 -3.26 -3.74 10.47
CA THR A 67 -3.42 -3.78 11.93
C THR A 67 -4.61 -2.94 12.37
N ALA A 68 -5.14 -3.22 13.56
CA ALA A 68 -6.00 -2.25 14.23
C ALA A 68 -5.22 -0.97 14.59
N VAL A 69 -5.95 0.11 14.88
CA VAL A 69 -5.38 1.34 15.44
C VAL A 69 -4.82 1.05 16.83
N CYS A 70 -3.51 1.20 16.99
CA CYS A 70 -2.78 0.92 18.23
C CYS A 70 -2.38 2.22 18.93
N THR A 71 -2.36 2.22 20.26
CA THR A 71 -1.82 3.31 21.09
C THR A 71 -0.46 2.96 21.69
N HIS A 72 -0.05 1.68 21.62
CA HIS A 72 1.20 1.19 22.18
C HIS A 72 2.01 0.38 21.15
N PRO A 73 3.34 0.58 21.02
CA PRO A 73 4.16 -0.13 20.04
C PRO A 73 4.21 -1.65 20.23
N GLN A 74 4.02 -2.13 21.46
CA GLN A 74 3.99 -3.56 21.74
C GLN A 74 2.78 -4.25 21.10
N ASP A 75 1.59 -3.65 21.21
CA ASP A 75 0.36 -4.18 20.62
C ASP A 75 0.50 -4.25 19.10
N LEU A 76 1.05 -3.20 18.49
CA LEU A 76 1.35 -3.17 17.06
C LEU A 76 2.29 -4.32 16.66
N ARG A 77 3.39 -4.50 17.41
CA ARG A 77 4.35 -5.58 17.14
C ARG A 77 3.70 -6.96 17.23
N GLU A 78 2.88 -7.20 18.23
CA GLU A 78 2.19 -8.48 18.41
C GLU A 78 1.18 -8.73 17.29
N GLN A 79 0.41 -7.72 16.91
CA GLN A 79 -0.53 -7.80 15.78
C GLN A 79 0.19 -8.09 14.46
N LEU A 80 1.27 -7.39 14.14
CA LEU A 80 2.06 -7.63 12.93
C LEU A 80 2.62 -9.06 12.88
N ARG A 81 3.20 -9.55 13.98
CA ARG A 81 3.73 -10.92 14.04
C ARG A 81 2.65 -11.97 13.81
N ARG A 82 1.51 -11.82 14.48
CA ARG A 82 0.36 -12.71 14.33
C ARG A 82 -0.20 -12.66 12.92
N SER A 83 -0.44 -11.46 12.40
CA SER A 83 -0.99 -11.24 11.05
C SER A 83 -0.10 -11.89 9.98
N ARG A 84 1.21 -11.63 10.01
CA ARG A 84 2.18 -12.25 9.08
C ARG A 84 2.19 -13.77 9.17
N ALA A 85 2.24 -14.33 10.37
CA ALA A 85 2.24 -15.79 10.55
C ALA A 85 0.96 -16.43 9.99
N THR A 86 -0.19 -15.82 10.28
CA THR A 86 -1.48 -16.31 9.79
C THR A 86 -1.66 -16.10 8.29
N ALA A 87 -1.17 -15.00 7.72
CA ALA A 87 -1.20 -14.73 6.29
C ALA A 87 -0.32 -15.74 5.50
N VAL A 88 0.84 -16.12 6.04
CA VAL A 88 1.68 -17.18 5.47
C VAL A 88 0.94 -18.52 5.46
N GLU A 89 0.25 -18.87 6.54
CA GLU A 89 -0.57 -20.08 6.62
C GLU A 89 -1.76 -20.03 5.64
N ALA A 90 -2.44 -18.88 5.53
CA ALA A 90 -3.53 -18.67 4.57
C ALA A 90 -3.05 -18.88 3.13
N ALA A 91 -1.90 -18.30 2.76
CA ALA A 91 -1.28 -18.50 1.46
C ALA A 91 -0.94 -19.98 1.21
N ALA A 92 -0.36 -20.67 2.20
CA ALA A 92 -0.02 -22.08 2.09
C ALA A 92 -1.25 -22.97 1.84
N ARG A 93 -2.38 -22.70 2.52
CA ARG A 93 -3.66 -23.41 2.30
C ARG A 93 -4.23 -23.21 0.90
N ALA A 94 -4.00 -22.03 0.32
CA ALA A 94 -4.36 -21.72 -1.06
C ALA A 94 -3.32 -22.22 -2.09
N GLY A 95 -2.30 -22.96 -1.67
CA GLY A 95 -1.26 -23.49 -2.55
C GLY A 95 -0.23 -22.45 -3.02
N CYS A 96 -0.12 -21.32 -2.32
CA CYS A 96 0.77 -20.20 -2.65
C CYS A 96 1.87 -20.04 -1.59
N ARG A 97 2.91 -19.27 -1.92
CA ARG A 97 3.84 -18.70 -0.95
C ARG A 97 3.67 -17.19 -0.91
N LEU A 98 3.67 -16.62 0.29
CA LEU A 98 3.56 -15.19 0.54
C LEU A 98 4.96 -14.56 0.66
N VAL A 99 5.20 -13.46 -0.05
CA VAL A 99 6.51 -12.80 -0.12
C VAL A 99 6.37 -11.30 0.13
N ALA A 100 7.15 -10.79 1.09
CA ALA A 100 7.22 -9.37 1.43
C ALA A 100 8.32 -8.69 0.60
N VAL A 101 7.99 -8.26 -0.62
CA VAL A 101 8.93 -7.65 -1.57
C VAL A 101 8.27 -6.50 -2.32
N GLY A 102 8.97 -5.38 -2.51
CA GLY A 102 8.39 -4.18 -3.13
C GLY A 102 7.97 -4.36 -4.60
N THR A 103 8.56 -5.31 -5.33
CA THR A 103 8.15 -5.74 -6.69
C THR A 103 8.34 -7.24 -6.81
N PRO A 104 7.46 -7.96 -7.54
CA PRO A 104 7.66 -9.38 -7.78
C PRO A 104 8.92 -9.62 -8.62
N ILE A 105 9.53 -10.80 -8.47
CA ILE A 105 10.73 -11.21 -9.22
C ILE A 105 10.41 -11.34 -10.71
N PHE A 106 9.25 -11.91 -11.03
CA PHE A 106 8.71 -12.02 -12.39
C PHE A 106 7.41 -11.23 -12.49
N GLU A 107 7.07 -10.75 -13.68
CA GLU A 107 5.80 -10.02 -13.87
C GLU A 107 4.62 -11.00 -13.94
N PRO A 108 3.45 -10.66 -13.38
CA PRO A 108 2.24 -11.41 -13.65
C PRO A 108 1.79 -11.23 -15.11
N PRO A 109 0.83 -12.04 -15.58
CA PRO A 109 0.20 -11.82 -16.88
C PRO A 109 -0.35 -10.38 -17.01
N SER A 110 -0.08 -9.72 -18.14
CA SER A 110 -0.59 -8.36 -18.42
C SER A 110 -2.13 -8.33 -18.40
N GLY A 111 -2.71 -7.24 -17.89
CA GLY A 111 -4.15 -7.07 -17.76
C GLY A 111 -4.81 -7.88 -16.63
N ALA A 112 -4.02 -8.58 -15.80
CA ALA A 112 -4.53 -9.26 -14.62
C ALA A 112 -4.91 -8.24 -13.53
N VAL A 113 -6.19 -7.86 -13.52
CA VAL A 113 -6.75 -6.86 -12.60
C VAL A 113 -7.87 -7.49 -11.79
N THR A 114 -7.89 -7.25 -10.49
CA THR A 114 -8.95 -7.73 -9.60
C THR A 114 -10.31 -7.18 -10.04
N GLY A 115 -11.35 -8.02 -9.95
CA GLY A 115 -12.68 -7.74 -10.49
C GLY A 115 -13.50 -6.66 -9.78
N THR A 116 -12.91 -5.82 -8.93
CA THR A 116 -13.67 -4.74 -8.27
C THR A 116 -13.94 -3.60 -9.27
N PRO A 117 -15.13 -2.95 -9.22
CA PRO A 117 -15.44 -1.84 -10.12
C PRO A 117 -14.40 -0.70 -10.05
N ARG A 118 -13.81 -0.45 -8.88
CA ARG A 118 -12.78 0.58 -8.71
C ARG A 118 -11.50 0.21 -9.46
N TYR A 119 -10.97 -0.99 -9.25
CA TYR A 119 -9.75 -1.44 -9.90
C TYR A 119 -9.89 -1.53 -11.41
N GLN A 120 -11.06 -1.96 -11.91
CA GLN A 120 -11.34 -1.95 -13.35
C GLN A 120 -11.32 -0.53 -13.94
N ARG A 121 -11.88 0.47 -13.25
CA ARG A 121 -11.79 1.87 -13.67
C ARG A 121 -10.35 2.39 -13.65
N MET A 122 -9.60 2.07 -12.60
CA MET A 122 -8.19 2.47 -12.49
C MET A 122 -7.33 1.88 -13.62
N ALA A 123 -7.48 0.58 -13.89
CA ALA A 123 -6.77 -0.09 -14.98
C ALA A 123 -7.14 0.51 -16.34
N GLN A 124 -8.42 0.86 -16.53
CA GLN A 124 -8.85 1.55 -17.74
C GLN A 124 -8.26 2.96 -17.85
N HIS A 125 -8.20 3.71 -16.75
CA HIS A 125 -7.70 5.09 -16.75
C HIS A 125 -6.18 5.15 -16.97
N TYR A 126 -5.41 4.36 -16.22
CA TYR A 126 -3.95 4.42 -16.17
C TYR A 126 -3.25 3.45 -17.13
N ARG A 127 -3.97 2.47 -17.70
CA ARG A 127 -3.47 1.50 -18.69
C ARG A 127 -2.14 0.88 -18.28
N GLY A 128 -1.08 1.01 -19.09
CA GLY A 128 0.20 0.35 -18.85
C GLY A 128 0.90 0.73 -17.54
N VAL A 129 0.49 1.80 -16.85
CA VAL A 129 0.96 2.11 -15.50
C VAL A 129 0.35 1.15 -14.47
N ALA A 130 -0.91 0.77 -14.65
CA ALA A 130 -1.64 -0.15 -13.77
C ALA A 130 -1.27 -1.63 -13.96
N ASP A 131 -0.53 -1.97 -15.02
CA ASP A 131 -0.03 -3.34 -15.26
C ASP A 131 1.11 -3.72 -14.30
N GLY A 132 1.81 -2.73 -13.72
CA GLY A 132 2.94 -2.96 -12.84
C GLY A 132 2.51 -3.32 -11.42
N VAL A 133 3.00 -4.46 -10.91
CA VAL A 133 2.80 -4.84 -9.50
C VAL A 133 3.85 -4.21 -8.61
N ILE A 134 3.40 -3.55 -7.54
CA ILE A 134 4.23 -3.03 -6.46
C ILE A 134 3.56 -3.32 -5.12
N CYS A 135 4.34 -3.65 -4.10
CA CYS A 135 3.85 -3.80 -2.72
C CYS A 135 4.38 -2.68 -1.83
N GLY A 136 3.54 -2.20 -0.92
CA GLY A 136 3.88 -1.24 0.13
C GLY A 136 3.89 -1.81 1.54
N CYS A 137 4.53 -1.06 2.43
CA CYS A 137 4.28 -1.09 3.86
C CYS A 137 3.92 0.34 4.24
N HIS A 138 2.68 0.57 4.67
CA HIS A 138 2.16 1.88 5.00
C HIS A 138 2.08 2.01 6.52
N VAL A 139 2.59 3.11 7.05
CA VAL A 139 2.56 3.40 8.49
C VAL A 139 1.72 4.65 8.68
N HIS A 140 0.56 4.47 9.30
CA HIS A 140 -0.42 5.52 9.56
C HIS A 140 -0.20 6.04 10.97
N ILE A 141 -0.06 7.35 11.12
CA ILE A 141 0.07 8.02 12.41
C ILE A 141 -1.16 8.90 12.65
N GLY A 142 -1.90 8.62 13.71
CA GLY A 142 -3.03 9.45 14.10
C GLY A 142 -2.57 10.80 14.66
N VAL A 143 -3.11 11.88 14.11
CA VAL A 143 -2.84 13.26 14.52
C VAL A 143 -4.16 13.94 14.88
N ASP A 144 -4.17 14.64 16.00
CA ASP A 144 -5.34 15.31 16.59
C ASP A 144 -5.73 16.63 15.90
N ASP A 145 -4.84 17.17 15.07
CA ASP A 145 -4.99 18.45 14.38
C ASP A 145 -4.50 18.35 12.92
N ARG A 146 -5.34 18.75 11.96
CA ARG A 146 -5.00 18.66 10.53
C ARG A 146 -3.91 19.66 10.12
N ASP A 147 -3.86 20.83 10.75
CA ASP A 147 -2.78 21.78 10.48
C ASP A 147 -1.44 21.26 11.00
N ARG A 148 -1.44 20.56 12.15
CA ARG A 148 -0.28 19.80 12.65
C ARG A 148 0.12 18.70 11.69
N ALA A 149 -0.83 17.96 11.11
CA ALA A 149 -0.52 16.94 10.11
C ALA A 149 0.21 17.54 8.89
N ALA A 150 -0.26 18.67 8.34
CA ALA A 150 0.41 19.37 7.24
C ALA A 150 1.86 19.78 7.60
N ARG A 151 2.07 20.30 8.83
CA ARG A 151 3.42 20.63 9.32
C ARG A 151 4.32 19.40 9.48
N ILE A 152 3.78 18.27 9.94
CA ILE A 152 4.52 17.00 10.07
C ILE A 152 4.96 16.50 8.70
N ILE A 153 4.07 16.49 7.70
CA ILE A 153 4.39 16.09 6.33
C ILE A 153 5.56 16.93 5.79
N ASN A 154 5.50 18.27 5.98
CA ASN A 154 6.59 19.16 5.59
C ASN A 154 7.92 18.83 6.30
N TYR A 155 7.85 18.50 7.59
CA TYR A 155 9.02 18.13 8.39
C TYR A 155 9.66 16.81 7.94
N LEU A 156 8.86 15.85 7.46
CA LEU A 156 9.34 14.54 7.02
C LEU A 156 10.06 14.54 5.67
N ARG A 157 9.82 15.55 4.82
CA ARG A 157 10.41 15.64 3.46
C ARG A 157 11.92 15.37 3.38
N PRO A 158 12.79 16.01 4.18
CA PRO A 158 14.24 15.75 4.12
C PRO A 158 14.62 14.33 4.55
N TRP A 159 13.75 13.60 5.26
CA TRP A 159 13.97 12.23 5.73
C TRP A 159 13.54 11.17 4.71
N LEU A 160 12.73 11.52 3.71
CA LEU A 160 12.21 10.57 2.73
C LEU A 160 13.32 9.75 2.01
N PRO A 161 14.45 10.33 1.59
CA PRO A 161 15.54 9.55 0.98
C PRO A 161 16.14 8.51 1.95
N THR A 162 16.30 8.89 3.23
CA THR A 162 16.83 7.98 4.27
C THR A 162 15.86 6.83 4.55
N LEU A 163 14.56 7.13 4.68
CA LEU A 163 13.52 6.11 4.86
C LEU A 163 13.45 5.16 3.67
N LEU A 164 13.54 5.69 2.44
CA LEU A 164 13.62 4.88 1.23
C LEU A 164 14.86 3.96 1.25
N ALA A 165 16.03 4.47 1.63
CA ALA A 165 17.26 3.68 1.71
C ALA A 165 17.16 2.54 2.74
N LEU A 166 16.55 2.79 3.90
CA LEU A 166 16.36 1.79 4.96
C LEU A 166 15.34 0.70 4.58
N THR A 167 14.39 1.02 3.70
CA THR A 167 13.27 0.12 3.36
C THR A 167 13.39 -0.49 1.97
N ALA A 168 14.44 -0.15 1.21
CA ALA A 168 14.69 -0.68 -0.12
C ALA A 168 14.84 -2.22 -0.09
N ASN A 169 13.95 -2.92 -0.79
CA ASN A 169 13.90 -4.39 -0.80
C ASN A 169 13.49 -4.97 -2.17
N SER A 170 13.66 -4.23 -3.26
CA SER A 170 13.19 -4.65 -4.59
C SER A 170 14.28 -4.51 -5.67
N PRO A 171 15.40 -5.24 -5.57
CA PRO A 171 16.47 -5.12 -6.55
C PRO A 171 16.26 -5.91 -7.85
N ILE A 172 15.37 -6.91 -7.84
CA ILE A 172 15.15 -7.81 -8.96
C ILE A 172 13.79 -7.53 -9.61
N ALA A 173 13.76 -7.51 -10.94
CA ALA A 173 12.54 -7.50 -11.75
C ALA A 173 12.77 -8.21 -13.10
N ASP A 174 11.73 -8.86 -13.61
CA ASP A 174 11.82 -9.72 -14.81
C ASP A 174 13.00 -10.71 -14.75
N GLY A 175 13.21 -11.32 -13.59
CA GLY A 175 14.27 -12.29 -13.32
C GLY A 175 15.69 -11.74 -13.37
N ARG A 176 15.88 -10.41 -13.37
CA ARG A 176 17.19 -9.75 -13.54
C ARG A 176 17.45 -8.71 -12.46
N ASP A 177 18.73 -8.55 -12.12
CA ASP A 177 19.17 -7.41 -11.30
C ASP A 177 18.93 -6.11 -12.07
N THR A 178 18.18 -5.21 -11.45
CA THR A 178 17.81 -3.91 -12.02
C THR A 178 18.92 -2.87 -11.87
N GLY A 179 19.93 -3.13 -11.03
CA GLY A 179 20.95 -2.16 -10.62
C GLY A 179 20.45 -1.14 -9.59
N HIS A 180 19.22 -1.26 -9.11
CA HIS A 180 18.62 -0.39 -8.10
C HIS A 180 18.31 -1.16 -6.82
N ALA A 181 18.50 -0.56 -5.64
CA ALA A 181 18.06 -1.19 -4.39
C ALA A 181 16.52 -1.22 -4.26
N SER A 182 15.82 -0.25 -4.87
CA SER A 182 14.37 -0.13 -4.85
C SER A 182 13.82 0.12 -6.25
N TRP A 183 13.56 -0.95 -7.00
CA TRP A 183 12.83 -0.89 -8.27
C TRP A 183 11.39 -0.43 -8.07
N ARG A 184 10.79 -0.77 -6.92
CA ARG A 184 9.48 -0.26 -6.48
C ARG A 184 9.39 1.25 -6.61
N TYR A 185 10.40 2.00 -6.16
CA TYR A 185 10.38 3.47 -6.21
C TYR A 185 10.31 4.01 -7.64
N LEU A 186 11.07 3.41 -8.57
CA LEU A 186 11.05 3.82 -9.98
C LEU A 186 9.73 3.44 -10.67
N ARG A 187 9.15 2.29 -10.32
CA ARG A 187 7.82 1.88 -10.79
C ARG A 187 6.73 2.82 -10.28
N TRP A 188 6.81 3.17 -9.00
CA TRP A 188 5.88 4.09 -8.36
C TRP A 188 5.87 5.47 -9.01
N GLY A 189 7.05 6.01 -9.32
CA GLY A 189 7.18 7.33 -9.97
C GLY A 189 6.54 7.45 -11.36
N ARG A 190 5.99 6.37 -11.93
CA ARG A 190 5.21 6.39 -13.18
C ARG A 190 3.75 6.80 -12.96
N TRP A 191 3.25 6.73 -11.73
CA TRP A 191 1.89 7.15 -11.41
C TRP A 191 1.81 8.69 -11.42
N PRO A 192 0.83 9.31 -12.10
CA PRO A 192 0.79 10.76 -12.28
C PRO A 192 0.73 11.58 -10.98
N SER A 193 0.19 10.99 -9.92
CA SER A 193 0.10 11.58 -8.58
C SER A 193 1.16 11.06 -7.61
N ALA A 194 2.08 10.20 -8.04
CA ALA A 194 3.17 9.74 -7.18
C ALA A 194 4.24 10.81 -7.03
N GLY A 195 4.76 10.94 -5.82
CA GLY A 195 5.86 11.84 -5.53
C GLY A 195 5.82 12.34 -4.10
N VAL A 196 6.55 13.42 -3.86
CA VAL A 196 6.43 14.16 -2.60
C VAL A 196 5.36 15.23 -2.82
N PRO A 197 4.32 15.33 -1.96
CA PRO A 197 3.26 16.32 -2.09
C PRO A 197 3.82 17.76 -2.16
N PRO A 198 3.06 18.77 -2.58
CA PRO A 198 3.45 20.18 -2.40
C PRO A 198 3.67 20.54 -0.92
N GLN A 199 4.46 21.59 -0.65
CA GLN A 199 4.52 22.14 0.70
C GLN A 199 3.22 22.89 1.00
N CYS A 200 2.53 22.47 2.06
CA CYS A 200 1.25 23.06 2.49
C CYS A 200 1.44 23.72 3.86
N ALA A 201 1.09 25.00 4.03
CA ALA A 201 1.25 25.68 5.32
C ALA A 201 0.12 25.32 6.31
N SER A 202 -1.02 24.89 5.78
CA SER A 202 -2.22 24.51 6.53
C SER A 202 -2.94 23.31 5.89
N ALA A 203 -3.91 22.76 6.61
CA ALA A 203 -4.84 21.76 6.08
C ALA A 203 -5.69 22.31 4.92
N ALA A 204 -6.01 23.60 4.94
CA ALA A 204 -6.74 24.26 3.86
C ALA A 204 -5.90 24.33 2.58
N ASP A 205 -4.59 24.59 2.67
CA ASP A 205 -3.70 24.57 1.51
C ASP A 205 -3.59 23.16 0.92
N TYR A 206 -3.54 22.14 1.78
CA TYR A 206 -3.55 20.74 1.37
C TYR A 206 -4.86 20.38 0.64
N ASP A 207 -6.01 20.73 1.21
CA ASP A 207 -7.32 20.48 0.58
C ASP A 207 -7.40 21.20 -0.78
N ALA A 208 -6.92 22.43 -0.90
CA ALA A 208 -6.88 23.16 -2.16
C ALA A 208 -5.97 22.48 -3.21
N ALA A 209 -4.82 21.94 -2.79
CA ALA A 209 -3.93 21.18 -3.69
C ALA A 209 -4.60 19.89 -4.20
N VAL A 210 -5.28 19.15 -3.32
CA VAL A 210 -6.06 17.95 -3.67
C VAL A 210 -7.19 18.29 -4.64
N GLU A 211 -7.98 19.32 -4.38
CA GLU A 211 -9.06 19.75 -5.27
C GLU A 211 -8.52 20.19 -6.64
N SER A 212 -7.37 20.87 -6.67
CA SER A 212 -6.70 21.21 -7.91
C SER A 212 -6.32 19.96 -8.71
N LEU A 213 -5.77 18.92 -8.07
CA LEU A 213 -5.44 17.65 -8.74
C LEU A 213 -6.69 16.95 -9.29
N LEU A 214 -7.75 16.87 -8.49
CA LEU A 214 -9.03 16.25 -8.89
C LEU A 214 -9.68 16.99 -10.06
N SER A 215 -9.59 18.32 -10.11
CA SER A 215 -10.17 19.14 -11.18
C SER A 215 -9.57 18.86 -12.56
N THR A 216 -8.35 18.30 -12.63
CA THR A 216 -7.68 18.03 -13.90
C THR A 216 -8.15 16.73 -14.56
N ALA A 217 -8.83 15.84 -13.83
CA ALA A 217 -9.41 14.53 -14.20
C ALA A 217 -8.52 13.52 -14.96
N THR A 218 -7.38 13.97 -15.49
CA THR A 218 -6.38 13.20 -16.22
C THR A 218 -5.32 12.65 -15.26
N THR A 219 -5.02 13.39 -14.18
CA THR A 219 -4.00 13.03 -13.19
C THR A 219 -4.51 12.00 -12.16
N VAL A 220 -5.73 12.20 -11.65
CA VAL A 220 -6.27 11.48 -10.48
C VAL A 220 -7.71 11.03 -10.77
N CYS A 221 -7.99 9.74 -10.59
CA CYS A 221 -9.32 9.15 -10.83
C CYS A 221 -10.35 9.35 -9.72
N ASP A 222 -9.89 9.38 -8.47
CA ASP A 222 -10.67 9.58 -7.26
C ASP A 222 -9.75 10.08 -6.13
N ARG A 223 -10.31 10.50 -4.99
CA ARG A 223 -9.50 11.00 -3.85
C ARG A 223 -8.58 9.93 -3.26
N GLY A 224 -8.84 8.64 -3.47
CA GLY A 224 -7.92 7.55 -3.13
C GLY A 224 -6.80 7.35 -4.16
N CYS A 225 -6.81 8.08 -5.27
CA CYS A 225 -5.73 8.15 -6.26
C CYS A 225 -4.83 9.39 -6.02
N THR A 226 -5.09 10.24 -4.99
CA THR A 226 -4.11 11.26 -4.55
C THR A 226 -3.08 10.56 -3.68
N TYR A 227 -1.96 10.17 -4.28
CA TYR A 227 -0.89 9.42 -3.61
C TYR A 227 0.02 10.31 -2.74
N ASP A 228 -0.61 11.22 -2.03
CA ASP A 228 0.01 12.10 -1.05
C ASP A 228 -0.20 11.44 0.33
N ASN A 229 0.87 10.85 0.88
CA ASN A 229 0.88 10.25 2.23
C ASN A 229 0.48 11.24 3.32
#